data_AF-A0A1U9JV00-F1
#
_entry.id   AF-A0A1U9JV00-F1
#
_cell.length_a   1.000
_cell.length_b   1.000
_cell.length_c   1.000
_cell.angle_alpha   90.00
_cell.angle_beta   90.00
_cell.angle_gamma   90.00
#
_symmetry.space_group_name_H-M   'P 1'
#
loop_
_entity.id
_entity.type
_entity.pdbx_description
1 polymer ?
#
loop_
_entity_poly.entity_id
_entity_poly.type
_entity_poly.pdbx_seq_one_letter_code
_entity_poly.pdbx_strand_id
1 'polypeptide(L)'
;MKMIIAGLLSCSLLTGAGAQTRAEDSARTEKVTASQLVQLVADMNKAMHNHDAAFVVNNMPARLYQEMARRLQKSESELRADVQKSVNALFEHLVDNGYTLDSANIRYEQTEEGAFYALVPTHVETKDSIAEFMTLALYDGETWHLIYGGQKAVQNPVFQEIYPALVSVHLPLGKVMRK
;
A
#
# COMPACT_ATOMS: atom_id res chain seq x y z
N MET A 1 -35.82 60.28 32.66
CA MET A 1 -36.16 59.38 31.54
C MET A 1 -34.84 58.87 30.95
N LYS A 2 -34.61 57.54 30.94
CA LYS A 2 -33.46 56.76 30.39
C LYS A 2 -32.12 56.90 31.18
N MET A 3 -31.66 55.87 31.92
CA MET A 3 -31.02 54.58 31.51
C MET A 3 -29.55 54.77 31.06
N ILE A 4 -28.52 53.98 31.40
CA ILE A 4 -28.29 52.80 32.28
C ILE A 4 -26.78 52.42 32.13
N ILE A 5 -26.17 51.93 33.22
CA ILE A 5 -25.14 50.85 33.36
C ILE A 5 -23.69 51.02 32.84
N ALA A 6 -22.77 50.81 33.80
CA ALA A 6 -21.36 50.46 33.69
C ALA A 6 -21.14 48.99 33.29
N GLY A 7 -20.00 48.64 32.68
CA GLY A 7 -19.61 47.24 32.52
C GLY A 7 -18.23 47.01 31.92
N LEU A 8 -17.27 46.60 32.76
CA LEU A 8 -16.13 45.78 32.37
C LEU A 8 -16.62 44.55 31.59
N LEU A 9 -15.89 44.13 30.54
CA LEU A 9 -15.47 42.73 30.43
C LEU A 9 -14.32 42.58 29.43
N SER A 10 -13.19 42.16 29.99
CA SER A 10 -12.10 41.46 29.32
C SER A 10 -12.64 40.24 28.58
N CYS A 11 -12.23 40.02 27.33
CA CYS A 11 -12.45 38.75 26.64
C CYS A 11 -11.24 38.43 25.73
N SER A 12 -10.26 37.77 26.35
CA SER A 12 -9.50 36.62 25.84
C SER A 12 -9.20 36.56 24.33
N LEU A 13 -8.00 36.99 23.94
CA LEU A 13 -7.31 36.52 22.72
C LEU A 13 -6.19 35.56 23.10
N LEU A 14 -6.54 34.35 23.52
CA LEU A 14 -5.60 33.25 23.72
C LEU A 14 -6.29 31.95 23.35
N THR A 15 -6.35 31.62 22.06
CA THR A 15 -6.42 30.22 21.57
C THR A 15 -6.36 30.21 20.04
N GLY A 16 -5.31 29.65 19.46
CA GLY A 16 -5.23 29.48 18.00
C GLY A 16 -3.97 28.81 17.46
N ALA A 17 -2.87 28.77 18.22
CA ALA A 17 -1.59 28.25 17.71
C ALA A 17 -1.46 26.71 17.66
N GLY A 18 -2.45 25.95 18.15
CA GLY A 18 -2.35 24.47 18.26
C GLY A 18 -3.00 23.68 17.13
N ALA A 19 -3.99 24.24 16.44
CA ALA A 19 -4.78 23.51 15.44
C ALA A 19 -4.18 23.61 14.02
N GLN A 20 -3.58 24.75 13.67
CA GLN A 20 -2.94 24.95 12.36
C GLN A 20 -1.72 24.06 12.19
N THR A 21 -0.86 23.97 13.21
CA THR A 21 0.39 23.19 13.16
C THR A 21 0.15 21.70 12.97
N ARG A 22 -0.93 21.14 13.56
CA ARG A 22 -1.25 19.70 13.44
C ARG A 22 -1.84 19.35 12.08
N ALA A 23 -2.69 20.22 11.52
CA ALA A 23 -3.26 20.01 10.18
C ALA A 23 -2.20 20.15 9.07
N GLU A 24 -1.28 21.11 9.21
CA GLU A 24 -0.16 21.30 8.29
C GLU A 24 0.85 20.14 8.34
N ASP A 25 1.12 19.60 9.54
CA ASP A 25 2.03 18.46 9.73
C ASP A 25 1.43 17.14 9.24
N SER A 26 0.12 16.93 9.42
CA SER A 26 -0.61 15.81 8.82
C SER A 26 -0.65 15.89 7.29
N ALA A 27 -0.93 17.07 6.72
CA ALA A 27 -0.95 17.26 5.27
C ALA A 27 0.44 17.13 4.64
N ARG A 28 1.51 17.50 5.36
CA ARG A 28 2.88 17.27 4.93
C ARG A 28 3.23 15.79 4.96
N THR A 29 2.89 15.09 6.04
CA THR A 29 3.13 13.66 6.20
C THR A 29 2.40 12.87 5.10
N GLU A 30 1.13 13.17 4.84
CA GLU A 30 0.35 12.53 3.77
C GLU A 30 0.96 12.75 2.38
N LYS A 31 1.44 13.96 2.08
CA LYS A 31 2.13 14.23 0.80
C LYS A 31 3.44 13.47 0.66
N VAL A 32 4.23 13.38 1.73
CA VAL A 32 5.49 12.64 1.73
C VAL A 32 5.21 11.16 1.51
N THR A 33 4.25 10.57 2.25
CA THR A 33 3.89 9.16 2.07
C THR A 33 3.34 8.89 0.67
N ALA A 34 2.52 9.77 0.11
CA ALA A 34 2.04 9.63 -1.26
C ALA A 34 3.18 9.62 -2.29
N SER A 35 4.14 10.54 -2.16
CA SER A 35 5.31 10.61 -3.06
C SER A 35 6.20 9.37 -2.98
N GLN A 36 6.38 8.80 -1.79
CA GLN A 36 7.12 7.56 -1.58
C GLN A 36 6.46 6.39 -2.32
N LEU A 37 5.12 6.29 -2.27
CA LEU A 37 4.41 5.23 -2.98
C LEU A 37 4.50 5.40 -4.50
N VAL A 38 4.40 6.63 -5.02
CA VAL A 38 4.56 6.89 -6.46
C VAL A 38 5.96 6.46 -6.93
N GLN A 39 7.00 6.77 -6.14
CA GLN A 39 8.36 6.33 -6.44
C GLN A 39 8.49 4.80 -6.40
N LEU A 40 7.92 4.15 -5.38
CA LEU A 40 7.92 2.69 -5.28
C LEU A 40 7.22 2.04 -6.49
N VAL A 41 6.09 2.58 -6.94
CA VAL A 41 5.38 2.11 -8.14
C VAL A 41 6.27 2.23 -9.38
N ALA A 42 6.96 3.35 -9.55
CA ALA A 42 7.89 3.55 -10.66
C ALA A 42 9.05 2.54 -10.62
N ASP A 43 9.66 2.34 -9.45
CA ASP A 43 10.75 1.40 -9.27
C ASP A 43 10.30 -0.05 -9.48
N MET A 44 9.08 -0.40 -9.05
CA MET A 44 8.49 -1.71 -9.29
C MET A 44 8.24 -1.95 -10.78
N ASN A 45 7.66 -0.99 -11.50
CA ASN A 45 7.47 -1.10 -12.95
C ASN A 45 8.81 -1.30 -13.66
N LYS A 46 9.85 -0.57 -13.25
CA LYS A 46 11.21 -0.74 -13.78
C LYS A 46 11.78 -2.11 -13.45
N ALA A 47 11.60 -2.60 -12.22
CA ALA A 47 12.06 -3.92 -11.81
C ALA A 47 11.38 -5.03 -12.61
N MET A 48 10.07 -4.94 -12.80
CA MET A 48 9.30 -5.89 -13.62
C MET A 48 9.75 -5.86 -15.09
N HIS A 49 9.99 -4.66 -15.65
CA HIS A 49 10.52 -4.52 -17.01
C HIS A 49 11.94 -5.10 -17.17
N ASN A 50 12.80 -4.92 -16.17
CA ASN A 50 14.18 -5.40 -16.19
C ASN A 50 14.34 -6.85 -15.69
N HIS A 51 13.24 -7.53 -15.36
CA HIS A 51 13.25 -8.84 -14.71
C HIS A 51 14.09 -8.89 -13.41
N ASP A 52 14.07 -7.81 -12.63
CA ASP A 52 14.76 -7.71 -11.34
C ASP A 52 13.92 -8.35 -10.22
N ALA A 53 13.98 -9.69 -10.15
CA ALA A 53 13.25 -10.43 -9.12
C ALA A 53 13.72 -10.10 -7.70
N ALA A 54 14.99 -9.69 -7.52
CA ALA A 54 15.51 -9.37 -6.20
C ALA A 54 14.80 -8.14 -5.63
N PHE A 55 14.57 -7.10 -6.45
CA PHE A 55 13.79 -5.93 -6.04
C PHE A 55 12.35 -6.30 -5.66
N VAL A 56 11.67 -7.11 -6.49
CA VAL A 56 10.29 -7.55 -6.25
C VAL A 56 10.16 -8.28 -4.91
N VAL A 57 11.04 -9.25 -4.67
CA VAL A 57 11.10 -10.10 -3.47
C VAL A 57 11.39 -9.24 -2.22
N ASN A 58 12.29 -8.27 -2.32
CA ASN A 58 12.66 -7.43 -1.19
C ASN A 58 11.59 -6.40 -0.81
N ASN A 59 10.61 -6.11 -1.68
CA ASN A 59 9.53 -5.19 -1.36
C ASN A 59 8.41 -5.81 -0.51
N MET A 60 8.35 -7.14 -0.37
CA MET A 60 7.36 -7.78 0.50
C MET A 60 7.71 -7.56 2.00
N PRO A 61 6.72 -7.31 2.89
CA PRO A 61 7.00 -7.00 4.29
C PRO A 61 7.78 -8.10 5.02
N ALA A 62 8.75 -7.70 5.85
CA ALA A 62 9.57 -8.65 6.64
C ALA A 62 8.72 -9.51 7.58
N ARG A 63 7.68 -8.93 8.19
CA ARG A 63 6.73 -9.65 9.07
C ARG A 63 6.05 -10.81 8.35
N LEU A 64 5.73 -10.65 7.07
CA LEU A 64 5.12 -11.70 6.26
C LEU A 64 6.11 -12.84 6.00
N TYR A 65 7.37 -12.52 5.67
CA TYR A 65 8.43 -13.52 5.54
C TYR A 65 8.66 -14.31 6.82
N GLN A 66 8.77 -13.62 7.96
CA GLN A 66 8.98 -14.23 9.27
C GLN A 66 7.88 -15.24 9.59
N GLU A 67 6.63 -14.84 9.42
CA GLU A 67 5.50 -15.68 9.79
C GLU A 67 5.31 -16.87 8.84
N MET A 68 5.51 -16.66 7.53
CA MET A 68 5.48 -17.76 6.55
C MET A 68 6.63 -18.75 6.77
N ALA A 69 7.86 -18.25 7.01
CA ALA A 69 9.02 -19.09 7.27
C ALA A 69 8.80 -19.97 8.50
N ARG A 70 8.27 -19.38 9.59
CA ARG A 70 7.90 -20.10 10.81
C ARG A 70 6.89 -21.22 10.54
N ARG A 71 5.81 -20.94 9.80
CA ARG A 71 4.76 -21.93 9.51
C ARG A 71 5.24 -23.04 8.58
N LEU A 72 6.09 -22.70 7.62
CA LEU A 72 6.64 -23.65 6.66
C LEU A 72 7.86 -24.41 7.20
N GLN A 73 8.31 -24.11 8.42
CA GLN A 73 9.53 -24.67 9.02
C GLN A 73 10.76 -24.49 8.12
N LYS A 74 10.86 -23.32 7.49
CA LYS A 74 11.98 -22.91 6.64
C LYS A 74 12.68 -21.71 7.24
N SER A 75 13.93 -21.48 6.87
CA SER A 75 14.56 -20.18 7.10
C SER A 75 13.94 -19.11 6.19
N GLU A 76 13.99 -17.84 6.61
CA GLU A 76 13.57 -16.71 5.76
C GLU A 76 14.38 -16.64 4.46
N SER A 77 15.67 -17.00 4.51
CA SER A 77 16.56 -17.02 3.33
C SER A 77 16.09 -18.04 2.30
N GLU A 78 15.79 -19.27 2.73
CA GLU A 78 15.25 -20.31 1.85
C GLU A 78 13.90 -19.88 1.26
N LEU A 79 13.03 -19.29 2.08
CA LEU A 79 11.73 -18.79 1.61
C LEU A 79 11.89 -17.66 0.58
N ARG A 80 12.79 -16.70 0.81
CA ARG A 80 13.09 -15.63 -0.17
C ARG A 80 13.61 -16.19 -1.48
N ALA A 81 14.51 -17.18 -1.43
CA ALA A 81 15.04 -17.84 -2.61
C ALA A 81 13.93 -18.58 -3.39
N ASP A 82 13.00 -19.23 -2.70
CA ASP A 82 11.86 -19.90 -3.34
C ASP A 82 10.90 -18.88 -4.00
N VAL A 83 10.58 -17.78 -3.32
CA VAL A 83 9.76 -16.71 -3.91
C VAL A 83 10.46 -16.09 -5.12
N GLN A 84 11.78 -15.87 -5.05
CA GLN A 84 12.55 -15.34 -6.18
C GLN A 84 12.48 -16.25 -7.41
N LYS A 85 12.56 -17.58 -7.22
CA LYS A 85 12.36 -18.54 -8.31
C LYS A 85 10.96 -18.42 -8.92
N SER A 86 9.92 -18.29 -8.08
CA SER A 86 8.56 -18.09 -8.56
C SER A 86 8.39 -16.78 -9.35
N VAL A 87 9.00 -15.69 -8.89
CA VAL A 87 8.99 -14.40 -9.61
C VAL A 87 9.72 -14.52 -10.96
N ASN A 88 10.89 -15.17 -11.00
CA ASN A 88 11.59 -15.41 -12.26
C ASN A 88 10.75 -16.21 -13.25
N ALA A 89 10.06 -17.26 -12.80
CA ALA A 89 9.17 -18.04 -13.65
C ALA A 89 8.00 -17.19 -14.18
N LEU A 90 7.48 -16.24 -13.40
CA LEU A 90 6.45 -15.31 -13.88
C LEU A 90 6.96 -14.44 -15.04
N PHE A 91 8.21 -13.96 -14.97
CA PHE A 91 8.79 -13.13 -16.05
C PHE A 91 8.82 -13.85 -17.40
N GLU A 92 9.06 -15.17 -17.43
CA GLU A 92 9.10 -15.96 -18.66
C GLU A 92 7.75 -15.99 -19.41
N HIS A 93 6.65 -15.69 -18.71
CA HIS A 93 5.30 -15.72 -19.26
C HIS A 93 4.72 -14.35 -19.59
N LEU A 94 5.35 -13.27 -19.12
CA LEU A 94 4.94 -11.92 -19.44
C LEU A 94 5.30 -11.58 -20.90
N VAL A 95 4.45 -10.78 -21.52
CA VAL A 95 4.85 -10.10 -22.77
C VAL A 95 5.69 -8.87 -22.42
N ASP A 96 6.38 -8.31 -23.41
CA ASP A 96 7.11 -7.05 -23.23
C ASP A 96 6.16 -5.95 -22.74
N ASN A 97 6.54 -5.29 -21.64
CA ASN A 97 5.68 -4.31 -20.92
C ASN A 97 4.32 -4.87 -20.47
N GLY A 98 4.18 -6.19 -20.37
CA GLY A 98 2.98 -6.88 -19.91
C GLY A 98 2.74 -6.77 -18.41
N TYR A 99 3.43 -5.90 -17.69
CA TYR A 99 3.12 -5.60 -16.31
C TYR A 99 3.20 -4.09 -16.10
N THR A 100 2.16 -3.50 -15.52
CA THR A 100 2.15 -2.07 -15.18
C THR A 100 1.30 -1.82 -13.94
N LEU A 101 1.86 -1.08 -13.00
CA LEU A 101 1.18 -0.41 -11.91
C LEU A 101 0.94 1.05 -12.30
N ASP A 102 -0.30 1.50 -12.17
CA ASP A 102 -0.70 2.85 -12.56
C ASP A 102 -0.55 3.83 -11.38
N SER A 103 0.52 4.63 -11.40
CA SER A 103 0.78 5.65 -10.39
C SER A 103 -0.13 6.87 -10.49
N ALA A 104 -0.79 7.10 -11.63
CA ALA A 104 -1.66 8.25 -11.83
C ALA A 104 -3.04 8.06 -11.17
N ASN A 105 -3.45 6.81 -10.95
CA ASN A 105 -4.78 6.45 -10.45
C ASN A 105 -4.74 5.71 -9.10
N ILE A 106 -3.73 5.98 -8.28
CA ILE A 106 -3.64 5.43 -6.91
C ILE A 106 -4.79 5.98 -6.06
N ARG A 107 -5.49 5.08 -5.36
CA ARG A 107 -6.51 5.43 -4.37
C ARG A 107 -5.97 5.25 -2.97
N TYR A 108 -5.85 6.32 -2.21
CA TYR A 108 -5.43 6.29 -0.81
C TYR A 108 -6.65 6.17 0.11
N GLU A 109 -6.56 5.28 1.08
CA GLU A 109 -7.66 4.96 1.98
C GLU A 109 -7.12 4.73 3.41
N GLN A 110 -8.03 4.81 4.38
CA GLN A 110 -7.72 4.57 5.77
C GLN A 110 -8.82 3.68 6.36
N THR A 111 -8.43 2.68 7.13
CA THR A 111 -9.39 1.83 7.84
C THR A 111 -9.97 2.58 9.03
N GLU A 112 -11.08 2.09 9.59
CA GLU A 112 -11.69 2.67 10.80
C GLU A 112 -10.72 2.70 12.00
N GLU A 113 -9.79 1.73 12.04
CA GLU A 113 -8.73 1.62 13.05
C GLU A 113 -7.53 2.55 12.76
N GLY A 114 -7.58 3.32 11.67
CA GLY A 114 -6.58 4.31 11.32
C GLY A 114 -5.42 3.78 10.47
N ALA A 115 -5.44 2.53 10.02
CA ALA A 115 -4.39 1.98 9.17
C ALA A 115 -4.47 2.59 7.76
N PHE A 116 -3.37 3.21 7.32
CA PHE A 116 -3.29 3.81 5.99
C PHE A 116 -2.87 2.77 4.96
N TYR A 117 -3.59 2.73 3.84
CA TYR A 117 -3.29 1.86 2.72
C TYR A 117 -3.63 2.56 1.41
N ALA A 118 -3.20 1.96 0.31
CA ALA A 118 -3.55 2.42 -1.01
C ALA A 118 -3.87 1.27 -1.96
N LEU A 119 -4.70 1.55 -2.95
CA LEU A 119 -5.05 0.62 -4.02
C LEU A 119 -4.44 1.16 -5.31
N VAL A 120 -3.55 0.35 -5.89
CA VAL A 120 -2.84 0.68 -7.13
C VAL A 120 -3.46 -0.15 -8.25
N PRO A 121 -4.04 0.47 -9.29
CA PRO A 121 -4.50 -0.28 -10.45
C PRO A 121 -3.32 -1.00 -11.12
N THR A 122 -3.55 -2.26 -11.45
CA THR A 122 -2.53 -3.16 -11.98
C THR A 122 -3.06 -3.80 -13.25
N HIS A 123 -2.23 -3.75 -14.28
CA HIS A 123 -2.42 -4.42 -15.55
C HIS A 123 -1.35 -5.50 -15.70
N VAL A 124 -1.78 -6.71 -16.04
CA VAL A 124 -0.90 -7.84 -16.33
C VAL A 124 -1.33 -8.50 -17.63
N GLU A 125 -0.42 -8.63 -18.57
CA GLU A 125 -0.62 -9.22 -19.87
C GLU A 125 0.37 -10.35 -20.08
N THR A 126 -0.17 -11.51 -20.41
CA THR A 126 0.58 -12.68 -20.87
C THR A 126 0.23 -12.96 -22.32
N LYS A 127 0.87 -13.98 -22.90
CA LYS A 127 0.53 -14.46 -24.24
C LYS A 127 -0.94 -14.91 -24.36
N ASP A 128 -1.50 -15.44 -23.26
CA ASP A 128 -2.80 -16.11 -23.27
C ASP A 128 -3.92 -15.28 -22.60
N SER A 129 -3.58 -14.23 -21.87
CA SER A 129 -4.57 -13.49 -21.08
C SER A 129 -4.17 -12.05 -20.77
N ILE A 130 -5.17 -11.26 -20.43
CA ILE A 130 -5.04 -9.92 -19.83
C ILE A 130 -5.78 -9.95 -18.49
N ALA A 131 -5.15 -9.43 -17.45
CA ALA A 131 -5.72 -9.29 -16.12
C ALA A 131 -5.61 -7.84 -15.64
N GLU A 132 -6.72 -7.31 -15.12
CA GLU A 132 -6.80 -5.99 -14.51
C GLU A 132 -7.33 -6.12 -13.09
N PHE A 133 -6.61 -5.60 -12.10
CA PHE A 133 -7.01 -5.71 -10.69
C PHE A 133 -6.38 -4.58 -9.85
N MET A 134 -6.74 -4.51 -8.57
CA MET A 134 -6.11 -3.61 -7.62
C MET A 134 -5.04 -4.35 -6.81
N THR A 135 -3.81 -3.86 -6.84
CA THR A 135 -2.75 -4.25 -5.90
C THR A 135 -2.88 -3.43 -4.63
N LEU A 136 -2.84 -4.10 -3.48
CA LEU A 136 -2.81 -3.42 -2.18
C LEU A 136 -1.38 -2.93 -1.91
N ALA A 137 -1.26 -1.63 -1.63
CA ALA A 137 -0.08 -1.03 -1.02
C ALA A 137 -0.36 -0.79 0.46
N LEU A 138 0.50 -1.31 1.32
CA LEU A 138 0.42 -1.17 2.76
C LEU A 138 1.51 -0.24 3.27
N TYR A 139 1.15 0.67 4.16
CA TYR A 139 2.12 1.45 4.93
C TYR A 139 2.41 0.74 6.26
N ASP A 140 3.60 0.13 6.37
CA ASP A 140 4.03 -0.65 7.55
C ASP A 140 5.42 -0.16 7.97
N GLY A 141 5.59 0.20 9.25
CA GLY A 141 6.88 0.65 9.78
C GLY A 141 7.52 1.81 8.99
N GLU A 142 6.72 2.83 8.65
CA GLU A 142 7.11 4.01 7.86
C GLU A 142 7.46 3.76 6.39
N THR A 143 7.26 2.53 5.90
CA THR A 143 7.61 2.13 4.54
C THR A 143 6.40 1.58 3.79
N TRP A 144 6.33 1.86 2.48
CA TRP A 144 5.34 1.25 1.61
C TRP A 144 5.79 -0.13 1.13
N HIS A 145 4.84 -1.06 1.15
CA HIS A 145 5.01 -2.42 0.64
C HIS A 145 3.86 -2.78 -0.29
N LEU A 146 4.16 -3.44 -1.41
CA LEU A 146 3.14 -3.97 -2.32
C LEU A 146 2.81 -5.42 -1.96
N ILE A 147 1.52 -5.71 -1.82
CA ILE A 147 1.00 -7.04 -1.54
C ILE A 147 0.43 -7.62 -2.84
N TYR A 148 1.16 -8.57 -3.41
CA TYR A 148 0.83 -9.21 -4.68
C TYR A 148 -0.22 -10.32 -4.50
N GLY A 149 -1.04 -10.55 -5.53
CA GLY A 149 -2.07 -11.60 -5.54
C GLY A 149 -3.51 -11.10 -5.37
N GLY A 150 -3.71 -9.78 -5.31
CA GLY A 150 -5.02 -9.15 -5.28
C GLY A 150 -5.87 -9.62 -4.10
N GLN A 151 -7.17 -9.82 -4.34
CA GLN A 151 -8.14 -10.16 -3.29
C GLN A 151 -7.79 -11.44 -2.52
N LYS A 152 -7.17 -12.43 -3.16
CA LYS A 152 -6.81 -13.69 -2.50
C LYS A 152 -5.71 -13.50 -1.45
N ALA A 153 -4.81 -12.54 -1.65
CA ALA A 153 -3.73 -12.27 -0.71
C ALA A 153 -4.27 -11.66 0.59
N VAL A 154 -5.17 -10.69 0.48
CA VAL A 154 -5.79 -10.02 1.65
C VAL A 154 -6.79 -10.90 2.40
N GLN A 155 -7.37 -11.89 1.72
CA GLN A 155 -8.24 -12.91 2.33
C GLN A 155 -7.47 -14.09 2.93
N ASN A 156 -6.15 -14.12 2.79
CA ASN A 156 -5.36 -15.18 3.39
C ASN A 156 -5.42 -15.05 4.93
N PRO A 157 -5.79 -16.11 5.68
CA PRO A 157 -5.85 -16.05 7.13
C PRO A 157 -4.55 -15.59 7.79
N VAL A 158 -3.40 -16.01 7.25
CA VAL A 158 -2.07 -15.58 7.74
C VAL A 158 -1.90 -14.07 7.56
N PHE A 159 -2.34 -13.51 6.43
CA PHE A 159 -2.28 -12.07 6.19
C PHE A 159 -3.15 -11.31 7.19
N GLN A 160 -4.38 -11.79 7.43
CA GLN A 160 -5.32 -11.19 8.37
C GLN A 160 -4.82 -11.24 9.82
N GLU A 161 -4.14 -12.32 10.22
CA GLU A 161 -3.51 -12.43 11.54
C GLU A 161 -2.36 -11.43 11.72
N ILE A 162 -1.57 -11.17 10.67
CA ILE A 162 -0.45 -10.22 10.71
C ILE A 162 -0.95 -8.77 10.65
N TYR A 163 -2.00 -8.52 9.87
CA TYR A 163 -2.57 -7.20 9.61
C TYR A 163 -4.06 -7.14 9.95
N PRO A 164 -4.43 -7.23 11.25
CA PRO A 164 -5.82 -7.30 11.68
C PRO A 164 -6.63 -6.05 11.26
N ALA A 165 -5.99 -4.88 11.26
CA ALA A 165 -6.62 -3.64 10.84
C ALA A 165 -7.07 -3.62 9.37
N LEU A 166 -6.55 -4.53 8.53
CA LEU A 166 -6.89 -4.65 7.11
C LEU A 166 -7.95 -5.71 6.83
N VAL A 167 -8.47 -6.41 7.85
CA VAL A 167 -9.49 -7.47 7.66
C VAL A 167 -10.76 -6.94 6.98
N SER A 168 -11.10 -5.68 7.21
CA SER A 168 -12.24 -5.00 6.58
C SER A 168 -11.96 -4.52 5.16
N VAL A 169 -10.72 -4.58 4.68
CA VAL A 169 -10.34 -4.11 3.34
C VAL A 169 -10.82 -5.09 2.29
N HIS A 170 -11.71 -4.62 1.42
CA HIS A 170 -12.23 -5.39 0.30
C HIS A 170 -11.66 -4.86 -1.01
N LEU A 171 -10.84 -5.67 -1.66
CA LEU A 171 -10.36 -5.37 -3.01
C LEU A 171 -11.45 -5.67 -4.03
N PRO A 172 -11.68 -4.77 -5.02
CA PRO A 172 -12.55 -5.07 -6.14
C PRO A 172 -12.10 -6.35 -6.85
N LEU A 173 -13.06 -7.14 -7.33
CA LEU A 173 -12.77 -8.31 -8.16
C LEU A 173 -12.01 -7.87 -9.41
N GLY A 174 -10.87 -8.51 -9.64
CA GLY A 174 -10.12 -8.34 -10.88
C GLY A 174 -10.89 -8.89 -12.07
N LYS A 175 -10.62 -8.32 -13.25
CA LYS A 175 -11.11 -8.83 -14.53
C LYS A 175 -10.00 -9.66 -15.17
N VAL A 176 -10.35 -10.83 -15.71
CA VAL A 176 -9.43 -11.66 -16.48
C VAL A 176 -10.09 -11.96 -17.82
N MET A 177 -9.41 -11.61 -18.90
CA MET A 177 -9.81 -11.86 -20.27
C MET A 177 -8.83 -12.84 -20.91
N ARG A 178 -9.33 -13.90 -21.55
CA ARG A 178 -8.49 -14.79 -22.35
C ARG A 178 -8.34 -14.25 -23.77
N LYS A 179 -7.17 -14.45 -24.35
CA LYS A 179 -6.87 -14.14 -25.75
C LYS A 179 -7.16 -15.33 -26.66
#